data_AF-A0A0L0GDD1-F1
#
_entry.id   AF-A0A0L0GDD1-F1
#
_cell.length_a   1.000
_cell.length_b   1.000
_cell.length_c   1.000
_cell.angle_alpha   90.00
_cell.angle_beta   90.00
_cell.angle_gamma   90.00
#
_symmetry.space_group_name_H-M   'P 1'
#
loop_
_entity.id
_entity.type
_entity.pdbx_description
1 polymer ?
#
loop_
_entity_poly.entity_id
_entity_poly.type
_entity_poly.pdbx_seq_one_letter_code
_entity_poly.pdbx_strand_id
1 'polypeptide(L)' 'MYCTLQLNVIHTLPLPLTTQFELRHGCEPHENLQQFGWTRHDGNAFGQQQIVDDGIVLTTEFVKFP' A
#
# COMPACT_ATOMS: atom_id res chain seq x y z
N MET A 1 6.99 -18.14 -23.52
CA MET A 1 7.56 -16.97 -22.82
C MET A 1 6.37 -16.18 -22.28
N TYR A 2 6.09 -16.25 -20.98
CA TYR A 2 4.97 -15.51 -20.39
C TYR A 2 5.51 -14.17 -19.89
N CYS A 3 4.95 -13.07 -20.41
CA CYS A 3 5.21 -11.73 -19.93
C CYS A 3 4.15 -11.43 -18.87
N THR A 4 4.56 -11.29 -17.61
CA THR A 4 3.69 -10.89 -16.51
C THR A 4 3.63 -9.37 -16.43
N LEU A 5 2.42 -8.80 -16.33
CA LEU A 5 2.22 -7.39 -15.96
C LEU A 5 2.19 -7.28 -14.43
N GLN A 6 3.07 -6.46 -13.85
CA GLN A 6 3.05 -6.10 -12.43
C GLN A 6 2.58 -4.66 -12.27
N LEU A 7 1.59 -4.44 -11.41
CA LEU A 7 1.09 -3.13 -11.02
C LEU A 7 1.16 -3.02 -9.49
N ASN A 8 1.68 -1.91 -8.99
CA ASN A 8 1.83 -1.63 -7.56
C ASN A 8 1.38 -0.19 -7.26
N VAL A 9 1.07 0.09 -6.00
CA VAL A 9 0.78 1.43 -5.49
C VAL A 9 1.98 1.92 -4.68
N ILE A 10 2.36 3.19 -4.89
CA ILE A 10 3.41 3.90 -4.14
C ILE A 10 2.80 5.17 -3.58
N HIS A 11 3.10 5.50 -2.33
CA HIS A 11 2.79 6.81 -1.74
C HIS A 11 4.02 7.44 -1.11
N THR A 12 3.94 8.72 -0.79
CA THR A 12 5.03 9.45 -0.16
C THR A 12 4.56 10.25 1.04
N LEU A 13 5.46 10.43 2.02
CA LEU A 13 5.25 11.32 3.15
C LEU A 13 6.33 12.40 3.19
N PRO A 14 5.98 13.66 3.52
CA PRO A 14 6.98 14.72 3.68
C PRO A 14 7.82 14.48 4.94
N LEU A 15 9.13 14.68 4.84
CA LEU A 15 10.01 14.62 6.01
C LEU A 15 9.93 15.93 6.81
N PRO A 16 9.80 15.88 8.15
CA PRO A 16 9.44 17.06 8.95
C PRO A 16 10.48 18.19 8.96
N LEU A 17 11.73 17.89 8.60
CA LEU A 17 12.86 18.84 8.69
C LEU A 17 13.50 19.17 7.34
N THR A 18 12.97 18.67 6.23
CA THR A 18 13.56 18.84 4.90
C THR A 18 12.49 19.05 3.83
N THR A 19 12.88 19.46 2.63
CA THR A 19 11.99 19.48 1.45
C THR A 19 11.92 18.12 0.75
N GLN A 20 12.45 17.06 1.37
CA GLN A 20 12.46 15.72 0.82
C GLN A 20 11.22 14.93 1.26
N PHE A 21 10.94 13.87 0.50
CA PHE A 21 9.85 12.94 0.77
C PHE A 21 10.42 11.54 1.00
N GLU A 22 9.80 10.81 1.92
CA GLU A 22 10.04 9.39 2.10
C GLU A 22 9.11 8.61 1.16
N LEU A 23 9.68 7.65 0.43
CA LEU A 23 8.94 6.83 -0.54
C LEU A 23 8.52 5.51 0.10
N ARG A 24 7.23 5.19 0.00
CA ARG A 24 6.61 3.98 0.53
C ARG A 24 6.27 3.05 -0.62
N HIS A 25 6.91 1.88 -0.67
CA HIS A 25 6.69 0.87 -1.72
C HIS A 25 6.78 -0.56 -1.18
N GLY A 26 7.77 -0.80 -0.31
CA GLY A 26 7.85 -2.05 0.45
C GLY A 26 6.91 -2.07 1.64
N CYS A 27 7.06 -3.09 2.47
CA CYS A 27 6.47 -3.14 3.82
C CYS A 27 7.60 -3.40 4.81
N GLU A 28 8.55 -2.46 4.87
CA GLU A 28 9.77 -2.64 5.64
C GLU A 28 9.56 -2.24 7.11
N PRO A 29 10.11 -2.98 8.09
CA PRO A 29 9.89 -2.69 9.50
C PRO A 29 10.29 -1.27 9.94
N HIS A 30 11.29 -0.67 9.29
CA HIS A 30 11.77 0.66 9.63
C HIS A 30 10.83 1.79 9.17
N GLU A 31 9.81 1.48 8.36
CA GLU A 31 8.82 2.46 7.87
C GLU A 31 7.75 2.79 8.93
N ASN A 32 7.71 2.05 10.04
CA ASN A 32 6.86 2.32 11.21
C ASN A 32 5.36 2.53 10.88
N LEU A 33 4.85 1.82 9.87
CA LEU A 33 3.43 1.83 9.55
C LEU A 33 2.61 1.44 10.79
N GLN A 34 1.65 2.30 11.16
CA GLN A 34 0.80 2.09 12.33
C GLN A 34 -0.13 0.90 12.12
N GLN A 35 -0.52 0.67 10.87
CA GLN A 35 -1.29 -0.48 10.44
C GLN A 35 -1.06 -0.73 8.95
N PHE A 36 -0.98 -2.00 8.55
CA PHE A 36 -1.10 -2.39 7.15
C PHE A 36 -1.69 -3.79 7.07
N GLY A 37 -2.53 -4.03 6.07
CA GLY A 37 -3.04 -5.37 5.79
C GLY A 37 -4.45 -5.41 5.24
N TRP A 38 -4.89 -6.63 4.92
CA TRP A 38 -6.23 -6.87 4.42
C TRP A 38 -7.25 -6.74 5.54
N THR A 39 -8.23 -5.85 5.36
CA THR A 39 -9.42 -5.79 6.23
C THR A 39 -10.49 -6.76 5.74
N ARG A 40 -10.55 -7.00 4.42
CA ARG A 40 -11.34 -8.05 3.77
C ARG A 40 -10.57 -8.60 2.59
N HIS A 41 -10.38 -9.91 2.50
CA HIS A 41 -9.77 -10.54 1.33
C HIS A 41 -10.29 -11.96 1.19
N ASP A 42 -10.76 -12.33 0.00
CA ASP A 42 -11.38 -13.63 -0.26
C ASP A 42 -10.39 -14.69 -0.77
N GLY A 43 -9.12 -14.31 -0.97
CA GLY A 43 -8.09 -15.19 -1.54
C GLY A 43 -8.21 -15.38 -3.05
N ASN A 44 -9.20 -14.73 -3.68
CA ASN A 44 -9.47 -14.85 -5.09
C ASN A 44 -9.87 -13.50 -5.71
N ALA A 45 -11.15 -13.14 -5.74
CA ALA A 45 -11.71 -12.13 -6.63
C ALA A 45 -11.81 -10.72 -6.02
N PHE A 46 -11.64 -10.59 -4.71
CA PHE A 46 -11.85 -9.33 -4.02
C PHE A 46 -10.84 -9.12 -2.88
N GLY A 47 -10.40 -7.88 -2.74
CA GLY A 47 -9.61 -7.45 -1.60
C GLY A 47 -9.84 -5.98 -1.27
N GLN A 48 -9.91 -5.69 0.03
CA GLN A 48 -9.77 -4.36 0.62
C GLN A 48 -8.62 -4.40 1.62
N GLN A 49 -7.63 -3.55 1.41
CA GLN A 49 -6.51 -3.33 2.32
C GLN A 49 -6.61 -1.92 2.92
N GLN A 50 -6.17 -1.81 4.16
CA GLN A 50 -6.00 -0.53 4.84
C GLN A 50 -4.54 -0.36 5.27
N ILE A 51 -4.02 0.86 5.08
CA ILE A 51 -2.70 1.28 5.54
C ILE A 51 -2.89 2.57 6.33
N VAL A 52 -2.35 2.62 7.54
CA VAL A 52 -2.33 3.80 8.40
C VAL A 52 -0.88 4.22 8.59
N ASP A 53 -0.56 5.42 8.12
CA ASP A 53 0.81 5.93 8.00
C ASP A 53 0.80 7.43 8.34
N ASP A 54 1.37 7.79 9.49
CA ASP A 54 1.52 9.16 10.00
C ASP A 54 0.36 10.13 9.71
N GLY A 55 -0.84 9.75 10.16
CA GLY A 55 -2.04 10.57 10.06
C GLY A 55 -2.79 10.46 8.73
N ILE A 56 -2.27 9.67 7.78
CA ILE A 56 -2.96 9.31 6.54
C ILE A 56 -3.54 7.90 6.69
N VAL A 57 -4.78 7.74 6.22
CA VAL A 57 -5.44 6.43 6.09
C VAL A 57 -5.66 6.16 4.61
N LEU A 58 -4.92 5.20 4.06
CA LEU A 58 -5.06 4.74 2.68
C LEU A 58 -5.91 3.48 2.66
N THR A 59 -6.92 3.47 1.81
CA THR A 59 -7.72 2.27 1.52
C THR A 59 -7.53 1.90 0.06
N THR A 60 -7.08 0.68 -0.19
CA THR A 60 -6.91 0.12 -1.54
C THR A 60 -7.88 -1.02 -1.74
N GLU A 61 -8.52 -1.07 -2.91
CA GLU A 61 -9.55 -2.05 -3.21
C GLU A 61 -9.38 -2.59 -4.62
N PHE A 62 -9.65 -3.88 -4.80
CA PHE A 62 -9.74 -4.47 -6.12
C PHE A 62 -10.93 -5.43 -6.23
N VAL A 63 -11.43 -5.56 -7.45
CA VAL A 63 -12.41 -6.57 -7.86
C VAL A 63 -11.93 -7.17 -9.18
N LYS A 64 -11.89 -8.50 -9.26
CA LYS A 64 -11.70 -9.20 -10.54
C LYS A 64 -13.07 -9.55 -11.11
N PHE A 65 -13.29 -9.17 -12.36
CA PHE A 65 -14.43 -9.63 -13.14
C PHE A 65 -14.04 -10.92 -13.90
N PRO A 66 -14.97 -11.88 -14.06
CA PRO A 66 -14.75 -13.08 -14.86
C PRO A 66 -14.38 -12.78 -16.32
#